data_AF-A0A2W6EHP1-F1
#
_entry.id   AF-A0A2W6EHP1-F1
#
_cell.length_a   1.000
_cell.length_b   1.000
_cell.length_c   1.000
_cell.angle_alpha   90.00
_cell.angle_beta   90.00
_cell.angle_gamma   90.00
#
_symmetry.space_group_name_H-M   'P 1'
#
loop_
_entity.id
_entity.type
_entity.pdbx_description
1 polymer ?
#
loop_
_entity_poly.entity_id
_entity_poly.type
_entity_poly.pdbx_seq_one_letter_code
_entity_poly.pdbx_strand_id
1 'polypeptide(L)'
;MKSHRTLGYLGLAWALSYVPIHVYWALGGLATSFGIVDMQPGWAAANWGACVVIVGAGLTCLSLEQRWGQLLPHAVRYGTAWVGGVFGLTHWLLFTVVAVLRLSGMIDYSTGRSTVAQQRAFDWANLGYFELWFGVMGVLLILCAQRSRARQRRVEHVPISLWGRVGTALTLAGLATVVLGVFTFDPWAFVGYGPALLGLGLLTLIVNYKREIGNETPQMGISGRGLGHHIRRTAHLLGNRTH
;
A
#
# COMPACT_ATOMS: atom_id res chain seq x y z
N MET A 1 -9.80 -22.61 -1.24
CA MET A 1 -8.85 -21.65 -0.63
C MET A 1 -9.14 -20.25 -1.15
N LYS A 2 -9.94 -19.44 -0.44
CA LYS A 2 -10.28 -18.07 -0.88
C LYS A 2 -9.08 -17.14 -0.67
N SER A 3 -8.79 -16.34 -1.69
CA SER A 3 -7.59 -15.51 -1.87
C SER A 3 -7.14 -14.78 -0.61
N HIS A 4 -6.04 -15.25 -0.02
CA HIS A 4 -5.38 -14.57 1.10
C HIS A 4 -4.80 -13.20 0.73
N ARG A 5 -4.78 -12.83 -0.56
CA ARG A 5 -4.15 -11.61 -1.08
C ARG A 5 -5.12 -10.45 -1.29
N THR A 6 -6.43 -10.66 -1.08
CA THR A 6 -7.48 -9.68 -1.40
C THR A 6 -7.30 -8.33 -0.70
N LEU A 7 -6.79 -8.32 0.54
CA LEU A 7 -6.64 -7.08 1.31
C LEU A 7 -5.56 -6.15 0.72
N GLY A 8 -4.43 -6.70 0.27
CA GLY A 8 -3.36 -5.92 -0.35
C GLY A 8 -3.80 -5.33 -1.69
N TYR A 9 -4.55 -6.09 -2.49
CA TYR A 9 -5.13 -5.59 -3.73
C TYR A 9 -6.24 -4.56 -3.48
N LEU A 10 -7.06 -4.74 -2.46
CA LEU A 10 -8.05 -3.75 -2.05
C LEU A 10 -7.38 -2.44 -1.63
N GLY A 11 -6.31 -2.51 -0.83
CA GLY A 11 -5.49 -1.35 -0.45
C GLY A 11 -4.89 -0.64 -1.66
N LEU A 12 -4.35 -1.39 -2.62
CA LEU A 12 -3.83 -0.81 -3.86
C LEU A 12 -4.95 -0.17 -4.70
N ALA A 13 -6.07 -0.86 -4.89
CA ALA A 13 -7.19 -0.35 -5.67
C ALA A 13 -7.80 0.92 -5.05
N TRP A 14 -7.96 0.93 -3.73
CA TRP A 14 -8.41 2.10 -2.98
C TRP A 14 -7.42 3.25 -3.07
N ALA A 15 -6.11 2.97 -3.00
CA ALA A 15 -5.12 4.00 -3.21
C ALA A 15 -5.23 4.61 -4.61
N LEU A 16 -5.25 3.77 -5.64
CA LEU A 16 -5.27 4.22 -7.03
C LEU A 16 -6.55 4.95 -7.43
N SER A 17 -7.68 4.74 -6.75
CA SER A 17 -8.93 5.48 -7.05
C SER A 17 -8.81 6.99 -6.81
N TYR A 18 -7.79 7.41 -6.05
CA TYR A 18 -7.55 8.79 -5.66
C TYR A 18 -6.41 9.45 -6.45
N VAL A 19 -5.70 8.69 -7.29
CA VAL A 19 -4.66 9.26 -8.18
C VAL A 19 -5.25 10.14 -9.29
N PRO A 20 -6.35 9.77 -9.99
CA PRO A 20 -6.85 10.54 -11.13
C PRO A 20 -7.18 12.00 -10.82
N ILE A 21 -7.76 12.29 -9.66
CA ILE A 21 -8.10 13.67 -9.26
C ILE A 21 -6.85 14.53 -9.06
N HIS A 22 -5.81 13.96 -8.42
CA HIS A 22 -4.55 14.67 -8.21
C HIS A 22 -3.77 14.85 -9.51
N VAL A 23 -3.79 13.87 -10.41
CA VAL A 23 -3.21 14.03 -11.76
C VAL A 23 -3.93 15.14 -12.52
N TYR A 24 -5.27 15.17 -12.49
CA TYR A 24 -6.06 16.22 -13.13
C TYR A 24 -5.68 17.61 -12.61
N TRP A 25 -5.57 17.78 -11.29
CA TRP A 25 -5.15 19.05 -10.70
C TRP A 25 -3.68 19.40 -10.94
N ALA A 26 -2.80 18.40 -10.98
CA ALA A 26 -1.39 18.60 -11.29
C ALA A 26 -1.18 19.10 -12.72
N LEU A 27 -2.07 18.74 -13.64
CA LEU A 27 -2.09 19.19 -15.04
C LEU A 27 -2.83 20.53 -15.25
N GLY A 28 -3.23 21.21 -14.18
CA GLY A 28 -3.93 22.51 -14.24
C GLY A 28 -5.45 22.41 -14.30
N GLY A 29 -6.02 21.24 -14.02
CA GLY A 29 -7.47 21.04 -13.91
C GLY A 29 -8.08 21.87 -12.77
N LEU A 30 -9.31 22.35 -12.97
CA LEU A 30 -10.02 23.21 -12.03
C LEU A 30 -10.43 22.45 -10.75
N ALA A 31 -10.21 23.07 -9.59
CA ALA A 31 -10.65 22.53 -8.30
C ALA A 31 -11.84 23.30 -7.68
N THR A 32 -12.46 24.18 -8.47
CA THR A 32 -13.51 25.10 -8.02
C THR A 32 -14.79 24.37 -7.60
N SER A 33 -15.10 23.22 -8.20
CA SER A 33 -16.20 22.34 -7.79
C SER A 33 -16.02 21.79 -6.36
N PHE A 34 -14.79 21.79 -5.85
CA PHE A 34 -14.45 21.42 -4.47
C PHE A 34 -14.24 22.66 -3.58
N GLY A 35 -14.62 23.86 -4.03
CA GLY A 35 -14.46 25.11 -3.26
C GLY A 35 -13.04 25.70 -3.29
N ILE A 36 -12.14 25.16 -4.11
CA ILE A 36 -10.74 25.61 -4.22
C ILE A 36 -10.60 26.55 -5.42
N VAL A 37 -10.33 27.84 -5.16
CA VAL A 37 -10.28 28.89 -6.20
C VAL A 37 -8.90 29.50 -6.43
N ASP A 38 -8.02 29.47 -5.43
CA ASP A 38 -6.67 30.06 -5.53
C ASP A 38 -5.60 28.96 -5.48
N MET A 39 -5.23 28.42 -6.65
CA MET A 39 -4.11 27.49 -6.76
C MET A 39 -2.80 28.19 -6.41
N GLN A 40 -2.27 27.90 -5.21
CA GLN A 40 -1.05 28.52 -4.71
C GLN A 40 0.19 28.08 -5.52
N PRO A 41 1.29 28.87 -5.48
CA PRO A 41 2.58 28.40 -5.97
C PRO A 41 2.93 27.03 -5.39
N GLY A 42 3.33 26.09 -6.26
CA GLY A 42 3.60 24.71 -5.87
C GLY A 42 2.39 23.78 -5.90
N TRP A 43 1.19 24.25 -6.30
CA TRP A 43 -0.01 23.41 -6.44
C TRP A 43 0.22 22.14 -7.28
N ALA A 44 0.82 22.29 -8.46
CA ALA A 44 1.12 21.15 -9.33
C ALA A 44 2.10 20.17 -8.68
N ALA A 45 3.16 20.69 -8.05
CA ALA A 45 4.16 19.88 -7.36
C ALA A 45 3.53 19.12 -6.18
N ALA A 46 2.70 19.76 -5.36
CA ALA A 46 2.00 19.13 -4.26
C ALA A 46 1.09 17.97 -4.73
N ASN A 47 0.39 18.16 -5.85
CA ASN A 47 -0.48 17.12 -6.40
C ASN A 47 0.29 15.94 -7.01
N TRP A 48 1.41 16.20 -7.68
CA TRP A 48 2.32 15.12 -8.08
C TRP A 48 2.89 14.38 -6.87
N GLY A 49 3.26 15.11 -5.82
CA GLY A 49 3.77 14.52 -4.58
C GLY A 49 2.71 13.65 -3.91
N ALA A 50 1.47 14.11 -3.86
CA ALA A 50 0.33 13.33 -3.38
C ALA A 50 0.18 12.02 -4.16
N CYS A 51 0.25 12.04 -5.49
CA CYS A 51 0.18 10.82 -6.31
C CYS A 51 1.22 9.77 -5.91
N VAL A 52 2.46 10.21 -5.66
CA VAL A 52 3.56 9.33 -5.27
C VAL A 52 3.31 8.71 -3.89
N VAL A 53 2.88 9.53 -2.93
CA VAL A 53 2.52 9.05 -1.57
C VAL A 53 1.36 8.06 -1.61
N ILE A 54 0.32 8.36 -2.40
CA ILE A 54 -0.85 7.50 -2.60
C ILE A 54 -0.44 6.14 -3.15
N VAL A 55 0.34 6.12 -4.24
CA VAL A 55 0.85 4.87 -4.83
C VAL A 55 1.73 4.12 -3.83
N GLY A 56 2.58 4.82 -3.09
CA GLY A 56 3.40 4.25 -2.02
C GLY A 56 2.58 3.56 -0.93
N ALA A 57 1.47 4.15 -0.51
CA ALA A 57 0.55 3.56 0.46
C ALA A 57 -0.08 2.26 -0.08
N GLY A 58 -0.54 2.27 -1.34
CA GLY A 58 -1.06 1.07 -2.01
C GLY A 58 -0.02 -0.04 -2.16
N LEU A 59 1.20 0.30 -2.59
CA LEU A 59 2.32 -0.64 -2.70
C LEU A 59 2.74 -1.20 -1.33
N THR A 60 2.64 -0.40 -0.27
CA THR A 60 2.89 -0.86 1.10
C THR A 60 1.89 -1.95 1.50
N CYS A 61 0.59 -1.71 1.30
CA CYS A 61 -0.46 -2.72 1.50
C CYS A 61 -0.17 -4.00 0.71
N LEU A 62 0.20 -3.87 -0.57
CA LEU A 62 0.52 -5.00 -1.41
C LEU A 62 1.76 -5.76 -0.89
N SER A 63 2.83 -5.06 -0.51
CA SER A 63 4.07 -5.66 0.00
C SER A 63 3.88 -6.45 1.30
N LEU A 64 2.92 -6.03 2.14
CA LEU A 64 2.62 -6.71 3.40
C LEU A 64 1.90 -8.05 3.18
N GLU A 65 1.14 -8.18 2.10
CA GLU A 65 0.33 -9.36 1.78
C GLU A 65 0.99 -10.30 0.75
N GLN A 66 1.93 -9.79 -0.04
CA GLN A 66 2.64 -10.57 -1.05
C GLN A 66 3.94 -11.17 -0.50
N ARG A 67 4.28 -12.37 -0.97
CA ARG A 67 5.50 -13.07 -0.56
C ARG A 67 6.77 -12.36 -1.00
N TRP A 68 6.80 -11.75 -2.18
CA TRP A 68 7.96 -10.95 -2.64
C TRP A 68 8.27 -9.79 -1.69
N GLY A 69 7.24 -9.25 -1.02
CA GLY A 69 7.43 -8.17 -0.06
C GLY A 69 8.15 -8.63 1.20
N GLN A 70 8.26 -9.93 1.48
CA GLN A 70 9.03 -10.44 2.63
C GLN A 70 10.54 -10.23 2.49
N LEU A 71 11.02 -9.95 1.28
CA LEU A 71 12.41 -9.60 1.03
C LEU A 71 12.77 -8.19 1.55
N LEU A 72 11.78 -7.31 1.74
CA LEU A 72 12.00 -5.99 2.30
C LEU A 72 12.17 -6.06 3.83
N PRO A 73 13.02 -5.19 4.42
CA PRO A 73 13.23 -5.15 5.86
C PRO A 73 11.90 -4.98 6.60
N HIS A 74 11.69 -5.81 7.62
CA HIS A 74 10.46 -5.81 8.41
C HIS A 74 10.14 -4.40 8.93
N ALA A 75 11.14 -3.72 9.51
CA ALA A 75 11.00 -2.37 10.05
C ALA A 75 10.46 -1.38 9.02
N VAL A 76 10.87 -1.50 7.74
CA VAL A 76 10.46 -0.58 6.69
C VAL A 76 9.00 -0.81 6.33
N ARG A 77 8.60 -2.05 6.03
CA ARG A 77 7.22 -2.33 5.62
C ARG A 77 6.21 -2.03 6.74
N TYR A 78 6.53 -2.46 7.96
CA TYR A 78 5.64 -2.25 9.10
C TYR A 78 5.68 -0.83 9.60
N GLY A 79 6.87 -0.23 9.67
CA GLY A 79 7.05 1.17 10.05
C GLY A 79 6.26 2.07 9.12
N THR A 80 6.44 1.92 7.80
CA THR A 80 5.69 2.71 6.81
C THR A 80 4.18 2.50 6.92
N ALA A 81 3.72 1.26 7.13
CA ALA A 81 2.29 0.99 7.28
C ALA A 81 1.69 1.57 8.57
N TRP A 82 2.40 1.49 9.70
CA TRP A 82 1.93 2.08 10.96
C TRP A 82 1.99 3.60 10.93
N VAL A 83 3.09 4.19 10.47
CA VAL A 83 3.23 5.64 10.34
C VAL A 83 2.17 6.19 9.39
N GLY A 84 2.04 5.61 8.19
CA GLY A 84 1.02 6.03 7.23
C GLY A 84 -0.40 5.77 7.72
N GLY A 85 -0.63 4.64 8.40
CA GLY A 85 -1.92 4.27 8.98
C GLY A 85 -2.40 5.24 10.05
N VAL A 86 -1.53 5.51 11.04
CA VAL A 86 -1.79 6.47 12.12
C VAL A 86 -1.96 7.88 11.55
N PHE A 87 -1.05 8.31 10.67
CA PHE A 87 -1.15 9.63 10.04
C PHE A 87 -2.47 9.78 9.29
N GLY A 88 -2.86 8.80 8.46
CA GLY A 88 -4.12 8.84 7.72
C GLY A 88 -5.35 8.88 8.63
N LEU A 89 -5.38 8.09 9.71
CA LEU A 89 -6.48 8.11 10.68
C LEU A 89 -6.55 9.41 11.48
N THR A 90 -5.41 9.94 11.90
CA THR A 90 -5.36 11.22 12.62
C THR A 90 -5.77 12.38 11.72
N HIS A 91 -5.30 12.39 10.46
CA HIS A 91 -5.72 13.37 9.46
C HIS A 91 -7.24 13.31 9.26
N TRP A 92 -7.76 12.12 8.93
CA TRP A 92 -9.19 11.86 8.80
C TRP A 92 -9.99 12.38 9.98
N LEU A 93 -9.62 12.00 11.21
CA LEU A 93 -10.35 12.37 12.41
C LEU A 93 -10.35 13.88 12.65
N LEU A 94 -9.17 14.52 12.59
CA LEU A 94 -9.03 15.95 12.87
C LEU A 94 -9.83 16.79 11.88
N PHE A 95 -9.65 16.55 10.58
CA PHE A 95 -10.33 17.34 9.55
C PHE A 95 -11.82 17.03 9.48
N THR A 96 -12.24 15.79 9.77
CA THR A 96 -13.66 15.45 9.91
C THR A 96 -14.30 16.23 11.05
N VAL A 97 -13.66 16.27 12.23
CA VAL A 97 -14.18 17.01 13.39
C VAL A 97 -14.29 18.50 13.07
N VAL A 98 -13.25 19.11 12.51
CA VAL A 98 -13.27 20.54 12.15
C VAL A 98 -14.37 20.85 11.14
N ALA A 99 -14.50 20.05 10.07
CA ALA A 99 -15.53 20.24 9.06
C ALA A 99 -16.95 20.09 9.65
N VAL A 100 -17.19 19.08 10.50
CA VAL A 100 -18.50 18.91 11.16
C VAL A 100 -18.82 20.07 12.11
N LEU A 101 -17.86 20.55 12.88
CA LEU A 101 -18.06 21.70 13.77
C LEU A 101 -18.37 22.98 12.99
N ARG A 102 -17.73 23.20 11.84
CA ARG A 102 -18.06 24.34 10.95
C ARG A 102 -19.43 24.20 10.29
N LEU A 103 -19.73 23.02 9.77
CA LEU A 103 -21.01 22.74 9.11
C LEU A 103 -22.20 22.81 10.07
N SER A 104 -22.00 22.52 11.35
CA SER A 104 -23.01 22.67 12.41
C SER A 104 -23.11 24.08 12.99
N GLY A 105 -22.25 25.01 12.56
CA GLY A 105 -22.22 26.39 13.08
C GLY A 105 -21.61 26.53 14.47
N MET A 106 -20.94 25.50 14.99
CA MET A 106 -20.20 25.57 16.25
C MET A 106 -18.87 26.31 16.10
N ILE A 107 -18.32 26.36 14.88
CA ILE A 107 -17.12 27.13 14.52
C ILE A 107 -17.45 27.98 13.30
N ASP A 108 -17.13 29.27 13.36
CA ASP A 108 -17.35 30.17 12.23
C ASP A 108 -16.38 29.90 11.07
N TYR A 109 -16.87 30.12 9.85
CA TYR A 109 -16.02 30.20 8.67
C TYR A 109 -15.22 31.50 8.69
N SER A 110 -13.92 31.43 8.38
CA SER A 110 -13.07 32.62 8.32
C SER A 110 -13.44 33.50 7.12
N THR A 111 -13.41 34.82 7.25
CA THR A 111 -13.73 35.76 6.16
C THR A 111 -12.50 36.13 5.31
N GLY A 112 -11.56 35.18 5.16
CA GLY A 112 -10.30 35.38 4.42
C GLY A 112 -10.45 35.37 2.89
N ARG A 113 -9.46 34.81 2.19
CA ARG A 113 -9.38 34.78 0.72
C ARG A 113 -10.54 34.03 0.04
N SER A 114 -11.22 33.14 0.76
CA SER A 114 -12.33 32.32 0.27
C SER A 114 -13.66 32.76 0.89
N THR A 115 -14.72 32.78 0.10
CA THR A 115 -16.09 33.03 0.60
C THR A 115 -16.56 31.91 1.53
N VAL A 116 -17.54 32.19 2.39
CA VAL A 116 -18.18 31.17 3.25
C VAL A 116 -18.79 30.04 2.43
N ALA A 117 -19.41 30.36 1.29
CA ALA A 117 -19.99 29.36 0.41
C ALA A 117 -18.93 28.41 -0.17
N GLN A 118 -17.75 28.93 -0.54
CA GLN A 118 -16.62 28.12 -1.03
C GLN A 118 -16.06 27.21 0.08
N GLN A 119 -15.86 27.74 1.29
CA GLN A 119 -15.38 26.94 2.41
C GLN A 119 -16.37 25.85 2.80
N ARG A 120 -17.67 26.15 2.79
CA ARG A 120 -18.72 25.16 3.03
C ARG A 120 -18.76 24.07 1.96
N ALA A 121 -18.58 24.43 0.69
CA ALA A 121 -18.46 23.46 -0.39
C ALA A 121 -17.21 22.58 -0.22
N PHE A 122 -16.09 23.18 0.19
CA PHE A 122 -14.86 22.46 0.51
C PHE A 122 -15.05 21.48 1.66
N ASP A 123 -15.68 21.88 2.78
CA ASP A 123 -15.89 20.98 3.93
C ASP A 123 -16.75 19.76 3.55
N TRP A 124 -17.78 19.93 2.70
CA TRP A 124 -18.56 18.80 2.17
C TRP A 124 -17.75 17.88 1.27
N ALA A 125 -16.97 18.45 0.36
CA ALA A 125 -16.03 17.72 -0.49
C ALA A 125 -15.00 16.94 0.34
N ASN A 126 -14.49 17.58 1.39
CA ASN A 126 -13.51 17.01 2.29
C ASN A 126 -14.09 15.79 2.99
N LEU A 127 -15.26 15.93 3.64
CA LEU A 127 -15.92 14.82 4.32
C LEU A 127 -16.31 13.67 3.37
N GLY A 128 -16.86 13.99 2.20
CA GLY A 128 -17.42 12.99 1.29
C GLY A 128 -16.36 12.20 0.52
N TYR A 129 -15.19 12.80 0.27
CA TYR A 129 -14.21 12.21 -0.64
C TYR A 129 -12.79 12.18 -0.06
N PHE A 130 -12.24 13.32 0.35
CA PHE A 130 -10.83 13.38 0.78
C PHE A 130 -10.60 12.66 2.11
N GLU A 131 -11.36 13.04 3.13
CA GLU A 131 -11.24 12.46 4.47
C GLU A 131 -11.65 10.99 4.48
N LEU A 132 -12.72 10.64 3.76
CA LEU A 132 -13.11 9.24 3.60
C LEU A 132 -11.97 8.39 3.01
N TRP A 133 -11.23 8.93 2.04
CA TRP A 133 -10.07 8.25 1.47
C TRP A 133 -8.99 8.00 2.52
N PHE A 134 -8.60 9.03 3.28
CA PHE A 134 -7.57 8.92 4.33
C PHE A 134 -7.97 7.94 5.44
N GLY A 135 -9.23 7.99 5.88
CA GLY A 135 -9.75 7.10 6.92
C GLY A 135 -9.68 5.64 6.48
N VAL A 136 -10.24 5.32 5.31
CA VAL A 136 -10.23 3.95 4.77
C VAL A 136 -8.81 3.46 4.49
N MET A 137 -7.96 4.29 3.88
CA MET A 137 -6.57 3.91 3.61
C MET A 137 -5.79 3.65 4.91
N GLY A 138 -6.02 4.48 5.93
CA GLY A 138 -5.42 4.32 7.25
C GLY A 138 -5.77 2.99 7.91
N VAL A 139 -7.06 2.63 7.89
CA VAL A 139 -7.54 1.31 8.36
C VAL A 139 -6.89 0.18 7.55
N LEU A 140 -6.88 0.27 6.21
CA LEU A 140 -6.33 -0.78 5.35
C LEU A 140 -4.84 -1.04 5.60
N LEU A 141 -4.05 0.01 5.83
CA LEU A 141 -2.62 -0.13 6.19
C LEU A 141 -2.44 -0.88 7.51
N ILE A 142 -3.20 -0.51 8.54
CA ILE A 142 -3.13 -1.16 9.86
C ILE A 142 -3.58 -2.62 9.77
N LEU A 143 -4.68 -2.90 9.07
CA LEU A 143 -5.16 -4.26 8.88
C LEU A 143 -4.16 -5.13 8.10
N CYS A 144 -3.55 -4.60 7.03
CA CYS A 144 -2.48 -5.28 6.31
C CYS A 144 -1.29 -5.58 7.24
N ALA A 145 -0.89 -4.62 8.07
CA ALA A 145 0.23 -4.80 9.00
C ALA A 145 -0.09 -5.89 10.04
N GLN A 146 -1.25 -5.81 10.70
CA GLN A 146 -1.69 -6.80 11.69
C GLN A 146 -1.76 -8.22 11.08
N ARG A 147 -2.30 -8.33 9.87
CA ARG A 147 -2.41 -9.62 9.17
C ARG A 147 -1.06 -10.17 8.73
N SER A 148 -0.16 -9.32 8.24
CA SER A 148 1.21 -9.72 7.91
C SER A 148 1.93 -10.28 9.14
N ARG A 149 1.70 -9.69 10.33
CA ARG A 149 2.33 -10.12 11.59
C ARG A 149 1.89 -11.51 12.00
N ALA A 150 0.60 -11.79 11.86
CA ALA A 150 0.04 -13.12 12.14
C ALA A 150 0.63 -14.20 11.21
N ARG A 151 1.01 -13.84 9.98
CA ARG A 151 1.63 -14.77 9.02
C ARG A 151 3.10 -14.99 9.25
N GLN A 152 3.86 -13.95 9.56
CA GLN A 152 5.32 -14.06 9.74
C GLN A 152 5.71 -14.98 10.89
N ARG A 153 4.85 -15.13 11.91
CA ARG A 153 5.04 -16.14 12.96
C ARG A 153 5.07 -17.60 12.46
N ARG A 154 4.72 -17.84 11.19
CA ARG A 154 4.59 -19.18 10.59
C ARG A 154 5.57 -19.45 9.45
N VAL A 155 6.47 -18.52 9.11
CA VAL A 155 7.36 -18.64 7.95
C VAL A 155 8.81 -18.70 8.42
N GLU A 156 9.52 -19.75 8.02
CA GLU A 156 10.96 -19.90 8.23
C GLU A 156 11.74 -18.79 7.52
N HIS A 157 12.84 -18.34 8.12
CA HIS A 157 13.66 -17.27 7.55
C HIS A 157 14.28 -17.73 6.24
N VAL A 158 13.82 -17.17 5.12
CA VAL A 158 14.45 -17.37 3.81
C VAL A 158 15.69 -16.47 3.75
N PRO A 159 16.90 -17.01 3.55
CA PRO A 159 18.10 -16.20 3.42
C PRO A 159 18.01 -15.27 2.21
N ILE A 160 18.36 -13.99 2.40
CA ILE A 160 18.29 -12.97 1.33
C ILE A 160 19.49 -13.15 0.39
N SER A 161 19.21 -13.50 -0.87
CA SER A 161 20.23 -13.58 -1.93
C SER A 161 20.83 -12.21 -2.27
N LEU A 162 21.96 -12.19 -3.00
CA LEU A 162 22.61 -10.95 -3.44
C LEU A 162 21.64 -10.02 -4.17
N TRP A 163 20.83 -10.55 -5.09
CA TRP A 163 19.83 -9.79 -5.83
C TRP A 163 18.69 -9.29 -4.93
N GLY A 164 18.31 -10.05 -3.91
CA GLY A 164 17.41 -9.59 -2.86
C GLY A 164 17.96 -8.38 -2.09
N ARG A 165 19.26 -8.37 -1.78
CA ARG A 165 19.92 -7.23 -1.13
C ARG A 165 19.99 -6.00 -2.04
N VAL A 166 20.36 -6.18 -3.31
CA VAL A 166 20.39 -5.09 -4.30
C VAL A 166 19.01 -4.48 -4.50
N GLY A 167 17.98 -5.31 -4.71
CA GLY A 167 16.60 -4.84 -4.86
C GLY A 167 16.09 -4.11 -3.61
N THR A 168 16.46 -4.59 -2.42
CA THR A 168 16.18 -3.91 -1.16
C THR A 168 16.86 -2.55 -1.10
N ALA A 169 18.18 -2.48 -1.35
CA ALA A 169 18.94 -1.23 -1.28
C ALA A 169 18.38 -0.19 -2.25
N LEU A 170 18.05 -0.58 -3.48
CA LEU A 170 17.42 0.29 -4.48
C LEU A 170 16.04 0.78 -4.01
N THR A 171 15.23 -0.09 -3.39
CA THR A 171 13.91 0.29 -2.86
C THR A 171 14.04 1.30 -1.73
N LEU A 172 15.01 1.11 -0.83
CA LEU A 172 15.26 2.04 0.28
C LEU A 172 15.83 3.38 -0.21
N ALA A 173 16.76 3.35 -1.17
CA ALA A 173 17.28 4.55 -1.80
C ALA A 173 16.17 5.33 -2.51
N GLY A 174 15.33 4.65 -3.30
CA GLY A 174 14.17 5.26 -3.94
C GLY A 174 13.20 5.88 -2.94
N LEU A 175 12.89 5.17 -1.84
CA LEU A 175 12.06 5.70 -0.76
C LEU A 175 12.67 6.95 -0.11
N ALA A 176 13.97 6.91 0.20
CA ALA A 176 14.68 8.06 0.78
C ALA A 176 14.66 9.27 -0.16
N THR A 177 14.87 9.06 -1.46
CA THR A 177 14.82 10.11 -2.48
C THR A 177 13.41 10.69 -2.63
N VAL A 178 12.37 9.87 -2.59
CA VAL A 178 10.97 10.36 -2.58
C VAL A 178 10.72 11.23 -1.35
N VAL A 179 11.08 10.73 -0.16
CA VAL A 179 10.89 11.47 1.10
C VAL A 179 11.63 12.80 1.05
N LEU A 180 12.90 12.80 0.62
CA LEU A 180 13.68 14.02 0.45
C LEU A 180 12.98 14.99 -0.51
N GLY A 181 12.58 14.52 -1.70
CA GLY A 181 11.91 15.35 -2.69
C GLY A 181 10.62 15.99 -2.18
N VAL A 182 9.81 15.23 -1.42
CA VAL A 182 8.59 15.76 -0.81
C VAL A 182 8.91 16.88 0.18
N PHE A 183 9.93 16.73 1.02
CA PHE A 183 10.32 17.76 2.00
C PHE A 183 11.01 18.97 1.37
N THR A 184 11.69 18.80 0.24
CA THR A 184 12.37 19.89 -0.48
C THR A 184 11.52 20.51 -1.59
N PHE A 185 10.31 19.98 -1.83
CA PHE A 185 9.48 20.32 -2.98
C PHE A 185 10.23 20.19 -4.32
N ASP A 186 11.16 19.26 -4.44
CA ASP A 186 11.88 18.98 -5.69
C ASP A 186 11.11 17.94 -6.52
N PRO A 187 10.43 18.36 -7.61
CA PRO A 187 9.61 17.47 -8.42
C PRO A 187 10.42 16.35 -9.07
N TRP A 188 11.70 16.56 -9.37
CA TRP A 188 12.52 15.51 -9.98
C TRP A 188 12.88 14.42 -8.99
N ALA A 189 13.10 14.78 -7.73
CA ALA A 189 13.38 13.82 -6.67
C ALA A 189 12.15 12.94 -6.39
N PHE A 190 10.95 13.50 -6.22
CA PHE A 190 9.78 12.69 -5.86
C PHE A 190 8.98 12.13 -7.04
N VAL A 191 9.01 12.71 -8.25
CA VAL A 191 8.31 12.18 -9.45
C VAL A 191 9.25 11.37 -10.36
N GLY A 192 10.53 11.76 -10.44
CA GLY A 192 11.51 11.15 -11.34
C GLY A 192 12.36 10.10 -10.65
N TYR A 193 13.44 10.54 -10.01
CA TYR A 193 14.51 9.66 -9.52
C TYR A 193 14.04 8.69 -8.44
N GLY A 194 13.27 9.18 -7.47
CA GLY A 194 12.74 8.36 -6.37
C GLY A 194 11.87 7.21 -6.89
N PRO A 195 10.79 7.47 -7.66
CA PRO A 195 9.95 6.43 -8.25
C PRO A 195 10.70 5.49 -9.19
N ALA A 196 11.66 5.99 -9.99
CA ALA A 196 12.47 5.15 -10.86
C ALA A 196 13.31 4.14 -10.07
N LEU A 197 14.03 4.60 -9.04
CA LEU A 197 14.82 3.73 -8.16
C LEU A 197 13.94 2.73 -7.40
N LEU A 198 12.81 3.20 -6.88
CA LEU A 198 11.85 2.36 -6.17
C LEU A 198 11.25 1.28 -7.09
N GLY A 199 10.86 1.65 -8.31
CA GLY A 199 10.34 0.73 -9.33
C GLY A 199 11.37 -0.32 -9.74
N LEU A 200 12.63 0.10 -9.98
CA LEU A 200 13.73 -0.82 -10.28
C LEU A 200 13.97 -1.79 -9.11
N GLY A 201 14.05 -1.28 -7.87
CA GLY A 201 14.22 -2.10 -6.68
C GLY A 201 13.10 -3.14 -6.51
N LEU A 202 11.84 -2.73 -6.62
CA LEU A 202 10.69 -3.62 -6.54
C LEU A 202 10.68 -4.67 -7.66
N LEU A 203 11.01 -4.28 -8.90
CA LEU A 203 11.09 -5.20 -10.03
C LEU A 203 12.17 -6.26 -9.79
N THR A 204 13.36 -5.85 -9.34
CA THR A 204 14.45 -6.77 -8.98
C THR A 204 13.99 -7.77 -7.92
N LEU A 205 13.30 -7.31 -6.87
CA LEU A 205 12.77 -8.20 -5.82
C LEU A 205 11.74 -9.19 -6.38
N ILE A 206 10.81 -8.75 -7.22
CA ILE A 206 9.77 -9.60 -7.82
C ILE A 206 10.40 -10.67 -8.73
N VAL A 207 11.34 -10.28 -9.58
CA VAL A 207 12.01 -11.20 -10.52
C VAL A 207 12.87 -12.20 -9.77
N ASN A 208 13.65 -11.75 -8.79
CA ASN A 208 14.48 -12.62 -7.97
C ASN A 208 13.65 -13.65 -7.20
N TYR A 209 12.57 -13.21 -6.56
CA TYR A 209 11.63 -14.10 -5.87
C TYR A 209 11.04 -15.17 -6.79
N LYS A 210 10.69 -14.83 -8.04
CA LYS A 210 10.20 -15.81 -9.01
C LYS A 210 11.26 -16.84 -9.40
N ARG A 211 12.53 -16.43 -9.54
CA ARG A 211 13.65 -17.33 -9.85
C ARG A 211 13.91 -18.32 -8.72
N GLU A 212 13.94 -17.85 -7.48
CA GLU A 212 14.20 -18.69 -6.31
C GLU A 212 13.13 -19.80 -6.17
N ILE A 213 11.86 -19.47 -6.36
CA ILE A 213 10.77 -20.47 -6.30
C ILE A 213 10.74 -21.39 -7.51
N GLY A 214 11.03 -20.88 -8.70
CA GLY A 214 11.08 -21.71 -9.92
C GLY A 214 12.13 -22.82 -9.82
N ASN A 215 13.25 -22.54 -9.14
CA ASN A 215 14.32 -23.51 -8.92
C ASN A 215 14.01 -24.51 -7.80
N GLU A 216 13.13 -24.16 -6.86
CA GLU A 216 12.73 -25.02 -5.75
C GLU A 216 11.62 -26.01 -6.07
N THR A 217 10.93 -25.91 -7.23
CA THR A 217 10.08 -27.00 -7.69
C THR A 217 10.98 -28.21 -7.96
N PRO A 218 11.01 -29.23 -7.07
CA PRO A 218 11.66 -30.46 -7.43
C PRO A 218 10.86 -30.95 -8.64
N GLN A 219 11.52 -31.41 -9.68
CA GLN A 219 10.88 -32.44 -10.47
C GLN A 219 10.49 -33.52 -9.45
N MET A 220 9.23 -33.54 -9.02
CA MET A 220 8.61 -34.76 -8.54
C MET A 220 8.62 -35.66 -9.78
N GLY A 221 9.82 -36.20 -10.05
CA GLY A 221 9.98 -37.38 -10.85
C GLY A 221 9.00 -38.34 -10.22
N ILE A 222 7.92 -38.59 -10.96
CA ILE A 222 7.01 -39.70 -10.73
C ILE A 222 7.89 -40.93 -10.93
N SER A 223 8.70 -41.24 -9.91
CA SER A 223 9.36 -42.52 -9.77
C SER A 223 8.22 -43.49 -9.53
N GLY A 224 7.79 -44.14 -10.61
CA GLY A 224 6.74 -45.17 -10.64
C GLY A 224 7.07 -46.43 -9.83
N ARG A 225 7.76 -46.31 -8.69
CA ARG A 225 8.09 -47.41 -7.79
C ARG A 225 7.25 -47.44 -6.51
N GLY A 226 6.43 -46.42 -6.24
CA GLY A 226 5.67 -46.31 -4.99
C GLY A 226 4.23 -46.86 -5.01
N LEU A 227 3.63 -47.10 -6.17
CA LEU A 227 2.20 -47.47 -6.24
C LEU A 227 1.92 -48.93 -5.84
N GLY A 228 2.95 -49.79 -5.80
CA GLY A 228 2.79 -51.21 -5.48
C GLY A 228 2.63 -51.52 -3.97
N HIS A 229 3.10 -50.63 -3.08
CA HIS A 229 3.11 -50.94 -1.65
C HIS A 229 1.89 -50.45 -0.87
N HIS A 230 1.15 -49.48 -1.39
CA HIS A 230 -0.01 -48.95 -0.66
C HIS A 230 -1.29 -49.78 -0.83
N ILE A 231 -1.40 -50.59 -1.89
CA ILE A 231 -2.54 -51.51 -2.09
C ILE A 231 -2.45 -52.75 -1.19
N ARG A 232 -1.24 -53.19 -0.79
CA ARG A 232 -1.10 -54.34 0.14
C ARG A 232 -1.45 -54.05 1.59
N ARG A 233 -1.48 -52.78 2.03
CA ARG A 233 -1.83 -52.44 3.43
C ARG A 233 -3.33 -52.31 3.69
N THR A 234 -4.13 -52.04 2.66
CA THR A 234 -5.59 -51.93 2.81
C THR A 234 -6.30 -53.30 2.81
N ALA A 235 -5.67 -54.34 2.27
CA ALA A 235 -6.23 -55.70 2.30
C ALA A 235 -6.13 -56.39 3.68
N HIS A 236 -5.20 -55.97 4.54
CA HIS A 236 -4.95 -56.66 5.82
C HIS A 236 -5.83 -56.16 6.99
N LEU A 237 -6.58 -55.07 6.80
CA LEU A 237 -7.42 -54.46 7.85
C LEU A 237 -8.92 -54.79 7.72
N LEU A 238 -9.33 -55.52 6.68
CA LEU A 238 -10.73 -55.91 6.46
C LEU A 238 -11.03 -57.37 6.82
N GLY A 239 -10.06 -58.14 7.31
CA GLY A 239 -10.18 -59.58 7.52
C GLY A 239 -10.41 -60.07 8.95
N ASN A 240 -10.80 -59.22 9.92
CA ASN A 240 -10.82 -59.67 11.32
C ASN A 240 -12.03 -59.16 12.15
N ARG A 241 -13.25 -59.45 11.69
CA ARG A 241 -14.48 -59.35 12.50
C ARG A 241 -15.46 -60.49 12.17
N THR A 242 -15.20 -61.66 12.73
CA THR A 242 -16.24 -62.66 13.04
C THR A 242 -15.81 -63.36 14.31
N HIS A 243 -16.46 -63.03 15.43
CA HIS A 243 -16.88 -63.89 16.55
C HIS A 243 -17.55 -63.02 17.61
#